data_AF-Q385R0-F1
#
_entry.id   AF-Q385R0-F1
#
_cell.length_a   1.000
_cell.length_b   1.000
_cell.length_c   1.000
_cell.angle_alpha   90.00
_cell.angle_beta   90.00
_cell.angle_gamma   90.00
#
_symmetry.space_group_name_H-M   'P 1'
#
loop_
_entity.id
_entity.type
_entity.pdbx_description
1 polymer ?
#
loop_
_entity_poly.entity_id
_entity_poly.type
_entity_poly.pdbx_seq_one_letter_code
_entity_poly.pdbx_strand_id
1 'polypeptide(L)'
;MLAVIVNGVQLIYSFPVLLSLDCKKWMSQWCAIGTANTIGNMLYPIVLMWRFRRKIEEGIPTAESNIHLFVKEPTNIVFLLFLIWEILWMSHSPSLPDSSLSSGQCSHYVLFLIIFSSVWMFLLLLLVMFTFMTDFGRPPRWREWANERWRQRQEIFSLVHYGVPNPPENTRRKTFSETFADIMGTHTDLGPAQPDVRRG
;
A
#
# COMPACT_ATOMS: atom_id res chain seq x y z
N MET A 1 9.89 -9.20 6.30
CA MET A 1 11.06 -10.10 6.38
C MET A 1 10.65 -11.51 6.78
N LEU A 2 10.14 -11.75 8.00
CA LEU A 2 9.71 -13.09 8.45
C LEU A 2 8.74 -13.76 7.47
N ALA A 3 7.75 -12.99 7.01
CA ALA A 3 6.90 -13.26 5.84
C ALA A 3 7.60 -13.95 4.66
N VAL A 4 8.63 -13.28 4.13
CA VAL A 4 9.36 -13.69 2.94
C VAL A 4 10.22 -14.92 3.24
N ILE A 5 10.80 -14.99 4.44
CA ILE A 5 11.61 -16.15 4.87
C ILE A 5 10.74 -17.40 4.96
N VAL A 6 9.57 -17.30 5.60
CA VAL A 6 8.64 -18.43 5.79
C VAL A 6 8.12 -18.96 4.45
N ASN A 7 7.70 -18.08 3.54
CA ASN A 7 7.31 -18.48 2.19
C ASN A 7 8.50 -19.00 1.36
N GLY A 8 9.70 -18.45 1.56
CA GLY A 8 10.92 -18.91 0.90
C GLY A 8 11.30 -20.34 1.31
N VAL A 9 11.19 -20.66 2.60
CA VAL A 9 11.39 -22.04 3.10
C VAL A 9 10.34 -22.98 2.52
N GLN A 10 9.07 -22.56 2.48
CA GLN A 10 8.00 -23.36 1.87
C GLN A 10 8.29 -23.63 0.38
N LEU A 11 8.76 -22.64 -0.37
CA LEU A 11 9.09 -22.78 -1.79
C LEU A 11 10.25 -23.76 -2.01
N ILE A 12 11.33 -23.62 -1.23
CA ILE A 12 12.50 -24.52 -1.29
C ILE A 12 12.10 -25.95 -0.95
N TYR A 13 11.22 -26.15 0.03
CA TYR A 13 10.68 -27.47 0.37
C TYR A 13 9.75 -28.02 -0.71
N SER A 14 8.95 -27.15 -1.33
CA SER A 14 7.92 -27.50 -2.31
C SER A 14 8.49 -27.98 -3.64
N PHE A 15 9.54 -27.35 -4.14
CA PHE A 15 10.15 -27.71 -5.43
C PHE A 15 10.59 -29.18 -5.56
N PRO A 16 11.41 -29.75 -4.64
CA PRO A 16 11.82 -31.14 -4.74
C PRO A 16 10.64 -32.10 -4.54
N VAL A 17 9.66 -31.75 -3.70
CA VAL A 17 8.46 -32.55 -3.50
C VAL A 17 7.63 -32.59 -4.80
N LEU A 18 7.42 -31.44 -5.44
CA LEU A 18 6.70 -31.36 -6.70
C LEU A 18 7.36 -32.16 -7.84
N LEU A 19 8.69 -32.19 -7.88
CA LEU A 19 9.45 -32.94 -8.89
C LEU A 19 9.54 -34.45 -8.62
N SER A 20 9.36 -34.88 -7.38
CA SER A 20 9.48 -36.29 -6.96
C SER A 20 8.13 -37.02 -6.87
N LEU A 21 7.01 -36.29 -6.89
CA LEU A 21 5.68 -36.89 -6.80
C LEU A 21 5.15 -37.33 -8.17
N ASP A 22 4.84 -38.63 -8.28
CA ASP A 22 4.10 -39.20 -9.42
C ASP A 22 2.60 -38.90 -9.32
N CYS A 23 2.23 -37.63 -9.49
CA CYS A 23 0.84 -37.18 -9.48
C CYS A 23 0.16 -37.35 -10.85
N LYS A 24 -1.16 -37.54 -10.85
CA LYS A 24 -1.96 -37.34 -12.06
C LYS A 24 -1.74 -35.92 -12.59
N LYS A 25 -1.70 -35.75 -13.92
CA LYS A 25 -1.42 -34.46 -14.59
C LYS A 25 -2.23 -33.28 -14.01
N TRP A 26 -3.52 -33.50 -13.75
CA TRP A 26 -4.39 -32.47 -13.19
C TRP A 26 -3.99 -32.06 -11.77
N MET A 27 -3.60 -33.00 -10.90
CA MET A 27 -3.20 -32.70 -9.53
C MET A 27 -1.86 -31.98 -9.50
N SER A 28 -0.94 -32.37 -10.40
CA SER A 28 0.33 -31.67 -10.61
C SER A 28 0.11 -30.20 -11.01
N GLN A 29 -0.91 -29.90 -11.84
CA GLN A 29 -1.27 -28.52 -12.17
C GLN A 29 -1.74 -27.72 -10.95
N TRP A 30 -2.57 -28.31 -10.08
CA TRP A 30 -3.01 -27.65 -8.85
C TRP A 30 -1.84 -27.38 -7.89
N CYS A 31 -0.93 -28.36 -7.73
CA CYS A 31 0.29 -28.20 -6.96
C CYS A 31 1.20 -27.10 -7.55
N ALA A 32 1.34 -27.05 -8.86
CA ALA A 32 2.14 -26.03 -9.55
C ALA A 32 1.54 -24.63 -9.37
N ILE A 33 0.21 -24.49 -9.46
CA ILE A 33 -0.48 -23.22 -9.20
C ILE A 33 -0.31 -22.82 -7.74
N GLY A 34 -0.48 -23.75 -6.78
CA GLY A 34 -0.25 -23.48 -5.36
C GLY A 34 1.19 -23.04 -5.08
N THR A 35 2.16 -23.64 -5.76
CA THR A 35 3.57 -23.25 -5.65
C THR A 35 3.80 -21.87 -6.27
N ALA A 36 3.22 -21.56 -7.43
CA ALA A 36 3.29 -20.23 -8.05
C ALA A 36 2.66 -19.13 -7.17
N ASN A 37 1.58 -19.47 -6.47
CA ASN A 37 0.93 -18.59 -5.50
C ASN A 37 1.88 -18.22 -4.34
N THR A 38 2.73 -19.14 -3.86
CA THR A 38 3.76 -18.80 -2.85
C THR A 38 4.77 -17.76 -3.35
N ILE A 39 5.07 -17.74 -4.65
CA ILE A 39 5.93 -16.71 -5.27
C ILE A 39 5.22 -15.36 -5.23
N GLY A 40 3.92 -15.33 -5.56
CA GLY A 40 3.08 -14.13 -5.42
C GLY A 40 3.08 -13.59 -3.99
N ASN A 41 2.92 -14.48 -3.00
CA ASN A 41 2.97 -14.16 -1.57
C ASN A 41 4.32 -13.61 -1.10
N MET A 42 5.43 -13.92 -1.79
CA MET A 42 6.74 -13.33 -1.51
C MET A 42 6.95 -11.98 -2.20
N LEU A 43 6.59 -11.88 -3.48
CA LEU A 43 6.80 -10.66 -4.26
C LEU A 43 5.95 -9.51 -3.76
N TYR A 44 4.71 -9.80 -3.34
CA TYR A 44 3.79 -8.79 -2.89
C TYR A 44 4.31 -7.93 -1.70
N PRO A 45 4.71 -8.49 -0.54
CA PRO A 45 5.22 -7.71 0.56
C PRO A 45 6.49 -6.92 0.20
N ILE A 46 7.31 -7.44 -0.73
CA ILE A 46 8.49 -6.71 -1.23
C ILE A 46 8.06 -5.48 -2.01
N VAL A 47 7.12 -5.63 -2.96
CA VAL A 47 6.57 -4.52 -3.74
C VAL A 47 5.88 -3.50 -2.84
N LEU A 48 5.11 -3.97 -1.85
CA LEU A 48 4.43 -3.12 -0.88
C LEU A 48 5.43 -2.34 -0.02
N MET A 49 6.48 -2.98 0.50
CA MET A 49 7.56 -2.30 1.24
C MET A 49 8.28 -1.26 0.38
N TRP A 50 8.62 -1.63 -0.87
CA TRP A 50 9.28 -0.72 -1.80
C TRP A 50 8.43 0.51 -2.10
N ARG A 51 7.13 0.32 -2.37
CA ARG A 51 6.17 1.40 -2.62
C ARG A 51 5.97 2.27 -1.39
N PHE A 52 5.80 1.68 -0.23
CA PHE A 52 5.63 2.41 1.02
C PHE A 52 6.86 3.26 1.33
N ARG A 53 8.06 2.72 1.11
CA ARG A 53 9.31 3.48 1.23
C ARG A 53 9.36 4.66 0.26
N ARG A 54 9.01 4.43 -1.01
CA ARG A 54 8.93 5.50 -2.02
C ARG A 54 7.91 6.58 -1.63
N LYS A 55 6.75 6.21 -1.09
CA LYS A 55 5.77 7.18 -0.57
C LYS A 55 6.28 7.98 0.62
N ILE A 56 7.06 7.36 1.52
CA ILE A 56 7.72 8.09 2.60
C ILE A 56 8.72 9.11 2.05
N GLU A 57 9.40 8.78 0.95
CA GLU A 57 10.34 9.68 0.27
C GLU A 57 9.65 10.79 -0.52
N GLU A 58 8.46 10.54 -1.08
CA GLU A 58 7.64 11.52 -1.81
C GLU A 58 6.82 12.41 -0.86
N GLY A 59 6.65 11.99 0.40
CA GLY A 59 5.82 12.66 1.41
C GLY A 59 4.40 12.11 1.41
N ILE A 60 3.86 11.82 2.60
CA ILE A 60 2.50 11.30 2.75
C ILE A 60 1.58 12.46 3.13
N PRO A 61 0.57 12.82 2.30
CA PRO A 61 -0.37 13.86 2.67
C PRO A 61 -1.11 13.45 3.94
N THR A 62 -1.09 14.31 4.96
CA THR A 62 -1.71 14.06 6.27
C THR A 62 -3.24 14.16 6.24
N ALA A 63 -3.80 14.79 5.19
CA ALA A 63 -5.22 15.06 5.05
C ALA A 63 -6.04 13.90 4.46
N GLU A 64 -5.40 12.92 3.80
CA GLU A 64 -6.12 11.79 3.19
C GLU A 64 -6.35 10.64 4.19
N SER A 65 -7.55 10.05 4.15
CA SER A 65 -7.85 8.85 4.94
C SER A 65 -7.06 7.63 4.43
N ASN A 66 -6.67 6.72 5.32
CA ASN A 66 -5.88 5.55 4.94
C ASN A 66 -6.63 4.61 3.99
N ILE A 67 -7.96 4.51 4.12
CA ILE A 67 -8.80 3.75 3.21
C ILE A 67 -8.72 4.35 1.80
N HIS A 68 -8.83 5.67 1.68
CA HIS A 68 -8.69 6.34 0.38
C HIS A 68 -7.31 6.12 -0.22
N LEU A 69 -6.26 6.24 0.60
CA LEU A 69 -4.88 5.96 0.17
C LEU A 69 -4.71 4.50 -0.28
N PHE A 70 -5.36 3.56 0.40
CA PHE A 70 -5.31 2.13 0.09
C PHE A 70 -6.02 1.80 -1.22
N VAL A 71 -7.23 2.33 -1.45
CA VAL A 71 -8.04 2.08 -2.65
C VAL A 71 -7.46 2.77 -3.89
N LYS A 72 -6.87 3.95 -3.74
CA LYS A 72 -6.24 4.70 -4.85
C LYS A 72 -4.95 4.05 -5.36
N GLU A 73 -4.38 3.11 -4.60
CA GLU A 73 -3.20 2.36 -5.01
C GLU A 73 -3.57 1.14 -5.87
N PRO A 74 -3.21 1.12 -7.17
CA PRO A 74 -3.55 0.01 -8.06
C PRO A 74 -2.93 -1.32 -7.60
N THR A 75 -1.80 -1.27 -6.91
CA THR A 75 -1.14 -2.45 -6.32
C THR A 75 -2.03 -3.18 -5.32
N ASN A 76 -2.77 -2.43 -4.50
CA ASN A 76 -3.67 -3.02 -3.50
C ASN A 76 -4.90 -3.64 -4.19
N ILE A 77 -5.37 -3.06 -5.30
CA ILE A 77 -6.44 -3.65 -6.12
C ILE A 77 -5.99 -4.98 -6.72
N VAL A 78 -4.80 -5.00 -7.36
CA VAL A 78 -4.20 -6.24 -7.90
C VAL A 78 -4.05 -7.29 -6.80
N PHE A 79 -3.71 -6.86 -5.60
CA PHE A 79 -3.61 -7.76 -4.46
C PHE A 79 -4.94 -8.34 -4.02
N LEU A 80 -5.99 -7.51 -3.90
CA LEU A 80 -7.32 -8.00 -3.58
C LEU A 80 -7.80 -9.03 -4.62
N LEU A 81 -7.50 -8.80 -5.91
CA LEU A 81 -7.77 -9.79 -6.96
C LEU A 81 -6.96 -11.08 -6.77
N PHE A 82 -5.69 -10.97 -6.37
CA PHE A 82 -4.85 -12.13 -6.04
C PHE A 82 -5.39 -12.91 -4.82
N LEU A 83 -5.87 -12.21 -3.78
CA LEU A 83 -6.50 -12.85 -2.62
C LEU A 83 -7.79 -13.58 -2.99
N ILE A 84 -8.62 -12.98 -3.85
CA ILE A 84 -9.82 -13.64 -4.38
C ILE A 84 -9.43 -14.89 -5.16
N TRP A 85 -8.40 -14.80 -6.01
CA TRP A 85 -7.86 -15.94 -6.74
C TRP A 85 -7.36 -17.06 -5.82
N GLU A 86 -6.64 -16.73 -4.76
CA GLU A 86 -6.18 -17.68 -3.74
C GLU A 86 -7.34 -18.40 -3.05
N ILE A 87 -8.40 -17.66 -2.70
CA ILE A 87 -9.62 -18.24 -2.10
C ILE A 87 -10.32 -19.18 -3.08
N LEU A 88 -10.41 -18.79 -4.36
CA LEU A 88 -10.99 -19.64 -5.41
C LEU A 88 -10.15 -20.90 -5.61
N TRP A 89 -8.83 -20.78 -5.62
CA TRP A 89 -7.92 -21.92 -5.73
C TRP A 89 -8.08 -22.88 -4.53
N MET A 90 -8.07 -22.35 -3.30
CA MET A 90 -8.25 -23.13 -2.08
C MET A 90 -9.63 -23.81 -1.98
N SER A 91 -10.68 -23.20 -2.50
CA SER A 91 -12.04 -23.79 -2.48
C SER A 91 -12.24 -24.90 -3.50
N HIS A 92 -11.58 -24.81 -4.66
CA HIS A 92 -11.70 -25.83 -5.72
C HIS A 92 -10.74 -26.99 -5.52
N SER A 93 -9.63 -26.79 -4.81
CA SER A 93 -8.61 -27.82 -4.63
C SER A 93 -9.03 -29.07 -3.81
N PRO A 94 -9.87 -28.98 -2.75
CA PRO A 94 -10.35 -30.14 -2.00
C PRO A 94 -11.40 -30.98 -2.71
N SER A 95 -12.09 -30.42 -3.71
CA SER A 95 -13.29 -31.02 -4.34
C SER A 95 -12.98 -32.20 -5.27
N LEU A 96 -11.76 -32.74 -5.21
CA LEU A 96 -11.23 -33.66 -6.21
C LEU A 96 -11.20 -35.09 -5.63
N PRO A 97 -12.12 -35.98 -6.04
CA PRO A 97 -12.22 -37.33 -5.49
C PRO A 97 -10.97 -38.15 -5.84
N ASP A 98 -10.24 -38.59 -4.82
CA ASP A 98 -9.02 -39.37 -5.01
C ASP A 98 -9.24 -40.85 -4.67
N SER A 99 -9.13 -41.71 -5.70
CA SER A 99 -9.33 -43.16 -5.61
C SER A 99 -8.03 -43.98 -5.71
N SER A 100 -6.84 -43.38 -5.62
CA SER A 100 -5.56 -44.08 -5.81
C SER A 100 -4.54 -43.89 -4.66
N LEU A 101 -3.62 -44.84 -4.50
CA LEU A 101 -2.57 -44.77 -3.47
C LEU A 101 -1.56 -43.64 -3.74
N SER A 102 -1.17 -43.46 -5.01
CA SER A 102 -0.29 -42.35 -5.45
C SER A 102 -0.95 -40.98 -5.28
N SER A 103 -2.28 -40.91 -5.40
CA SER A 103 -2.99 -39.68 -5.09
C SER A 103 -2.95 -39.33 -3.60
N GLY A 104 -2.69 -40.29 -2.70
CA GLY A 104 -2.56 -40.01 -1.26
C GLY A 104 -1.45 -39.00 -0.96
N GLN A 105 -0.24 -39.18 -1.50
CA GLN A 105 0.88 -38.26 -1.27
C GLN A 105 0.63 -36.87 -1.87
N CYS A 106 0.10 -36.82 -3.10
CA CYS A 106 -0.26 -35.56 -3.75
C CYS A 106 -1.37 -34.83 -2.99
N SER A 107 -2.38 -35.56 -2.52
CA SER A 107 -3.48 -35.02 -1.70
C SER A 107 -2.97 -34.45 -0.39
N HIS A 108 -2.08 -35.17 0.31
CA HIS A 108 -1.42 -34.65 1.51
C HIS A 108 -0.61 -33.38 1.24
N TYR A 109 0.13 -33.35 0.13
CA TYR A 109 0.91 -32.17 -0.25
C TYR A 109 0.02 -30.97 -0.59
N VAL A 110 -1.06 -31.18 -1.33
CA VAL A 110 -2.07 -30.15 -1.60
C VAL A 110 -2.72 -29.64 -0.32
N LEU A 111 -3.10 -30.55 0.59
CA LEU A 111 -3.65 -30.17 1.88
C LEU A 111 -2.66 -29.34 2.70
N PHE A 112 -1.38 -29.70 2.68
CA PHE A 112 -0.31 -28.91 3.30
C PHE A 112 -0.23 -27.50 2.70
N LEU A 113 -0.27 -27.35 1.37
CA LEU A 113 -0.29 -26.06 0.71
C LEU A 113 -1.54 -25.24 1.10
N ILE A 114 -2.72 -25.84 1.13
CA ILE A 114 -3.97 -25.19 1.53
C ILE A 114 -3.90 -24.69 2.97
N ILE A 115 -3.47 -25.53 3.91
CA ILE A 115 -3.35 -25.15 5.32
C ILE A 115 -2.38 -23.98 5.47
N PHE A 116 -1.21 -24.09 4.84
CA PHE A 116 -0.19 -23.05 4.91
C PHE A 116 -0.69 -21.72 4.31
N SER A 117 -1.26 -21.76 3.11
CA SER A 117 -1.87 -20.59 2.47
C SER A 117 -3.00 -20.00 3.31
N SER A 118 -3.82 -20.84 3.96
CA SER A 118 -4.89 -20.38 4.85
C SER A 118 -4.36 -19.64 6.07
N VAL A 119 -3.33 -20.18 6.73
CA VAL A 119 -2.66 -19.52 7.86
C VAL A 119 -2.02 -18.21 7.41
N TRP A 120 -1.39 -18.21 6.24
CA TRP A 120 -0.79 -17.01 5.66
C TRP A 120 -1.82 -15.92 5.38
N MET A 121 -2.93 -16.27 4.73
CA MET A 121 -4.07 -15.40 4.47
C MET A 121 -4.65 -14.80 5.75
N PHE A 122 -4.78 -15.62 6.81
CA PHE A 122 -5.25 -15.17 8.10
C PHE A 122 -4.29 -14.16 8.75
N LEU A 123 -2.98 -14.44 8.77
CA LEU A 123 -1.97 -13.53 9.30
C LEU A 123 -1.93 -12.20 8.53
N LEU A 124 -2.05 -12.26 7.20
CA LEU A 124 -2.13 -11.09 6.35
C LEU A 124 -3.38 -10.26 6.65
N LEU A 125 -4.54 -10.91 6.79
CA LEU A 125 -5.78 -10.23 7.16
C LEU A 125 -5.63 -9.54 8.52
N LEU A 126 -5.04 -10.21 9.51
CA LEU A 126 -4.74 -9.60 10.81
C LEU A 126 -3.81 -8.39 10.68
N LEU A 127 -2.77 -8.46 9.87
CA LEU A 127 -1.86 -7.32 9.63
C LEU A 127 -2.59 -6.13 9.01
N VAL A 128 -3.45 -6.38 8.02
CA VAL A 128 -4.27 -5.34 7.39
C VAL A 128 -5.23 -4.73 8.42
N MET A 129 -5.92 -5.58 9.19
CA MET A 129 -6.83 -5.14 10.25
C MET A 129 -6.10 -4.33 11.33
N PHE A 130 -4.91 -4.75 11.77
CA PHE A 130 -4.11 -3.99 12.73
C PHE A 130 -3.66 -2.65 12.16
N THR A 131 -3.32 -2.60 10.87
CA THR A 131 -2.93 -1.35 10.20
C THR A 131 -4.09 -0.33 10.22
N PHE A 132 -5.31 -0.78 9.95
CA PHE A 132 -6.50 0.07 10.07
C PHE A 132 -6.90 0.34 11.52
N MET A 133 -6.75 -0.63 12.43
CA MET A 133 -7.10 -0.43 13.83
C MET A 133 -6.19 0.58 14.52
N THR A 134 -4.91 0.67 14.13
CA THR A 134 -4.02 1.70 14.66
C THR A 134 -4.48 3.13 14.34
N ASP A 135 -5.43 3.32 13.42
CA ASP A 135 -6.01 4.63 13.12
C ASP A 135 -7.24 4.98 13.97
N PHE A 136 -7.85 4.02 14.69
CA PHE A 136 -8.99 4.34 15.55
C PHE A 136 -8.53 5.15 16.76
N GLY A 137 -8.45 6.47 16.59
CA GLY A 137 -8.37 7.45 17.67
C GLY A 137 -7.23 8.46 17.56
N ARG A 138 -6.13 8.16 16.85
CA ARG A 138 -5.02 9.13 16.63
C ARG A 138 -4.26 8.83 15.34
N PRO A 139 -3.81 9.86 14.60
CA PRO A 139 -2.84 9.67 13.53
C PRO A 139 -1.59 9.02 14.14
N PRO A 140 -1.03 7.98 13.52
CA PRO A 140 0.09 7.28 14.12
C PRO A 140 1.32 8.18 14.10
N ARG A 141 2.04 8.23 15.23
CA ARG A 141 3.23 9.11 15.42
C ARG A 141 4.29 8.97 14.33
N TRP A 142 4.41 7.78 13.73
CA TRP A 142 5.36 7.55 12.63
C TRP A 142 5.02 8.38 11.38
N ARG A 143 3.74 8.72 11.15
CA ARG A 143 3.30 9.54 10.01
C ARG A 143 3.71 11.00 10.20
N GLU A 144 3.54 11.53 11.41
CA GLU A 144 4.02 12.88 11.76
C GLU A 144 5.54 12.96 11.63
N TRP A 145 6.25 11.96 12.16
CA TRP A 145 7.70 11.88 12.05
C TRP A 145 8.19 11.77 10.60
N ALA A 146 7.53 10.95 9.78
CA ALA A 146 7.87 10.80 8.36
C ALA A 146 7.61 12.10 7.57
N ASN A 147 6.49 12.76 7.83
CA ASN A 147 6.17 14.06 7.21
C ASN A 147 7.19 15.13 7.60
N GLU A 148 7.60 15.17 8.88
CA GLU A 148 8.61 16.10 9.36
C GLU A 148 9.98 15.86 8.71
N ARG A 149 10.41 14.59 8.65
CA ARG A 149 11.67 14.22 7.99
C ARG A 149 11.66 14.51 6.49
N TRP A 150 10.51 14.37 5.84
CA TRP A 150 10.33 14.75 4.44
C TRP A 150 10.44 16.26 4.26
N ARG A 151 9.79 17.06 5.11
CA ARG A 151 9.90 18.53 5.09
C ARG A 151 11.35 19.00 5.27
N GLN A 152 12.07 18.44 6.25
CA GLN A 152 13.50 18.72 6.45
C GLN A 152 14.33 18.43 5.20
N ARG A 153 14.05 17.33 4.48
CA ARG A 153 14.76 17.00 3.23
C ARG A 153 14.44 17.99 2.10
N GLN A 154 13.19 18.42 1.98
CA GLN A 154 12.78 19.42 0.98
C GLN A 154 13.41 20.79 1.26
N GLU A 155 13.51 21.19 2.53
CA GLU A 155 14.20 22.42 2.93
C GLU A 155 15.67 22.38 2.53
N ILE A 156 16.39 21.29 2.87
CA ILE A 156 17.79 21.10 2.48
C ILE A 156 17.93 21.09 0.95
N PHE A 157 17.09 20.35 0.24
CA PHE A 157 17.13 20.28 -1.22
C PHE A 157 16.89 21.66 -1.86
N SER A 158 15.93 22.43 -1.33
CA SER A 158 15.62 23.78 -1.80
C SER A 158 16.77 24.76 -1.55
N LEU A 159 17.42 24.66 -0.39
CA LEU A 159 18.58 25.48 -0.05
C LEU A 159 19.76 25.19 -0.97
N VAL A 160 20.02 23.90 -1.26
CA VAL A 160 21.11 23.47 -2.14
C VAL A 160 20.89 23.87 -3.60
N HIS A 161 19.67 23.73 -4.12
CA HIS A 161 19.40 23.97 -5.55
C HIS A 161 19.02 25.41 -5.89
N TYR A 162 18.34 26.12 -4.98
CA TYR A 162 17.84 27.46 -5.24
C TYR A 162 18.54 28.54 -4.42
N GLY A 163 19.34 28.18 -3.41
CA GLY A 163 20.00 29.14 -2.52
C GLY A 163 19.03 29.93 -1.62
N VAL A 164 17.74 29.60 -1.65
CA VAL A 164 16.70 30.27 -0.87
C VAL A 164 16.11 29.27 0.11
N PRO A 165 16.15 29.52 1.44
CA PRO A 165 15.40 28.70 2.38
C PRO A 165 13.91 28.85 2.08
N ASN A 166 13.18 27.74 1.98
CA ASN A 166 11.73 27.79 1.98
C ASN A 166 11.28 28.55 3.24
N PRO A 167 10.47 29.63 3.13
CA PRO A 167 10.01 30.34 4.31
C PRO A 167 9.18 29.36 5.17
N PRO A 168 9.37 29.35 6.50
CA PRO A 168 8.62 28.46 7.38
C PRO A 168 7.12 28.67 7.17
N GLU A 169 6.34 27.60 7.24
CA GLU A 169 4.91 27.59 6.90
C GLU A 169 4.10 28.67 7.65
N ASN A 170 4.50 28.99 8.89
CA ASN A 170 3.91 30.08 9.67
C ASN A 170 4.10 31.46 9.03
N THR A 171 5.25 31.73 8.42
CA THR A 171 5.47 32.96 7.66
C THR A 171 4.60 32.95 6.42
N ARG A 172 4.49 31.82 5.71
CA ARG A 172 3.66 31.72 4.51
C ARG A 172 2.17 31.96 4.79
N ARG A 173 1.63 31.46 5.92
CA ARG A 173 0.25 31.78 6.33
C ARG A 173 0.06 33.24 6.69
N LYS A 174 1.01 33.86 7.41
CA LYS A 174 0.94 35.30 7.71
C LYS A 174 0.98 36.13 6.45
N THR A 175 1.94 35.89 5.56
CA THR A 175 2.06 36.62 4.29
C THR A 175 0.82 36.44 3.43
N PHE A 176 0.25 35.22 3.33
CA PHE A 176 -0.99 35.00 2.60
C PHE A 176 -2.17 35.72 3.25
N SER A 177 -2.31 35.67 4.58
CA SER A 177 -3.38 36.40 5.29
C SER A 177 -3.24 37.91 5.17
N GLU A 178 -2.02 38.44 5.21
CA GLU A 178 -1.72 39.85 5.03
C GLU A 178 -2.01 40.27 3.59
N THR A 179 -1.53 39.50 2.59
CA THR A 179 -1.80 39.77 1.17
C THR A 179 -3.29 39.67 0.85
N PHE A 180 -4.00 38.68 1.41
CA PHE A 180 -5.43 38.52 1.22
C PHE A 180 -6.22 39.63 1.92
N ALA A 181 -5.79 40.07 3.11
CA ALA A 181 -6.37 41.22 3.80
C ALA A 181 -6.13 42.51 3.01
N ASP A 182 -4.95 42.69 2.40
CA ASP A 182 -4.62 43.83 1.56
C ASP A 182 -5.50 43.86 0.29
N ILE A 183 -5.68 42.71 -0.36
CA ILE A 183 -6.57 42.56 -1.53
C ILE A 183 -8.04 42.81 -1.16
N MET A 184 -8.50 42.32 0.00
CA MET A 184 -9.88 42.60 0.44
C MET A 184 -10.06 44.04 0.92
N GLY A 185 -9.04 44.65 1.52
CA GLY A 185 -9.07 46.04 1.97
C GLY A 185 -8.99 47.07 0.84
N THR A 186 -8.34 46.73 -0.27
CA THR A 186 -8.23 47.63 -1.44
C THR A 186 -9.51 47.75 -2.26
N HIS A 187 -10.57 46.99 -1.96
CA HIS A 187 -11.83 47.07 -2.69
C HIS A 187 -12.82 48.13 -2.21
N THR A 188 -12.53 48.89 -1.14
CA THR A 188 -13.46 49.90 -0.60
C THR A 188 -13.33 51.32 -1.17
N ASP A 189 -12.33 51.62 -2.02
CA ASP A 189 -12.08 53.00 -2.49
C ASP A 189 -12.54 53.30 -3.93
N LEU A 190 -13.46 52.51 -4.50
CA LEU A 190 -14.21 52.95 -5.69
C LEU A 190 -15.34 53.89 -5.26
N GLY A 191 -14.94 55.07 -4.75
CA GLY A 191 -15.84 56.19 -4.53
C GLY A 191 -16.46 56.67 -5.84
N PRO A 192 -17.75 57.08 -5.83
CA PRO A 192 -18.45 57.51 -7.05
C PRO A 192 -17.77 58.74 -7.66
N ALA A 193 -17.52 58.66 -8.98
CA ALA A 193 -16.96 59.74 -9.79
C ALA A 193 -17.72 61.05 -9.54
N GLN A 194 -17.01 62.09 -9.09
CA GLN A 194 -17.61 63.41 -8.95
C GLN A 194 -17.94 63.99 -10.34
N PRO A 195 -19.14 64.57 -10.52
CA PRO A 195 -19.51 65.24 -11.75
C PRO A 195 -18.74 66.54 -11.91
N ASP A 196 -18.13 66.69 -13.08
CA ASP A 196 -17.33 67.83 -13.52
C ASP A 196 -18.25 69.06 -13.72
N VAL A 197 -18.33 69.94 -12.72
CA VAL A 197 -19.12 71.18 -12.78
C VAL A 197 -18.31 72.24 -13.53
N ARG A 198 -18.34 72.21 -14.87
CA ARG A 198 -17.98 73.37 -15.70
C ARG A 198 -18.99 74.49 -15.46
N ARG A 199 -18.60 75.53 -14.72
CA ARG A 199 -19.28 76.84 -14.76
C ARG A 199 -18.85 77.56 -16.04
N GLY A 200 -19.85 78.03 -16.79
CA GLY A 200 -19.70 79.11 -17.76
C GLY A 200 -19.59 80.47 -17.08
#